data_AF-A0A925MIB2-F1
#
_entry.id   AF-A0A925MIB2-F1
#
_cell.length_a   1.000
_cell.length_b   1.000
_cell.length_c   1.000
_cell.angle_alpha   90.00
_cell.angle_beta   90.00
_cell.angle_gamma   90.00
#
_symmetry.space_group_name_H-M   'P 1'
#
loop_
_entity.id
_entity.type
_entity.pdbx_description
1 polymer ?
#
loop_
_entity_poly.entity_id
_entity_poly.type
_entity_poly.pdbx_seq_one_letter_code
_entity_poly.pdbx_strand_id
1 'polypeptide(L)'
;LFDEPISGLSSKDSEHVAETLRALAREKIVIASLHRPGASVLRLFDKVLLLDGGGKMAFFGTPGGMVGYFREACEELGISHPSMVAKTPLGADFVFDVLETPLNAIGDGGNTGAARRFPPTFWQERFESAALLKSLQRDVSPVERPGAYKGGGKLPVPPKPTRRWRAVLLVFTTHFERSLLSKMRNRGTLYSTFLEAPILAALIAITLRSSPTGKYEFSTALHIPAYLFLSVTVAMFLGLTNSATEILRDRAVLRRERNCQPSGVSYVSAKFLALGLVAAVQCFTYLVIGNHFLEIKGMLFHHWIWMTLTALTGTGMALVVSSMVQTERAALTAVPLLLVPQMLLAGALVPFKEMNRGLFDEVKVQRLGGGVPVPAWVMPLRYAYEGMMVAQATRNPFELERIRMQRKIERARDMGEELGKDGIERFEMVKEGLRRLLASGARTETEARALVERIRRMVDKGTPLEVATMKVWPKGEDVKPTYSFFVNERIDLLVREAETFRNDYRNKKARHVFLALEKPVPFYQEQVDTMKFCGWLLLGVCVSCGVVTAFVIGWQNRDVG
;
A
#
# COMPACT_ATOMS: atom_id res chain seq x y z
N LEU A 1 -8.81 -29.53 -13.59
CA LEU A 1 -8.73 -28.77 -14.86
C LEU A 1 -7.32 -28.25 -14.98
N PHE A 2 -6.60 -28.67 -16.00
CA PHE A 2 -5.23 -28.27 -16.29
C PHE A 2 -5.21 -27.67 -17.70
N ASP A 3 -4.59 -26.51 -17.84
CA ASP A 3 -4.47 -25.85 -19.14
C ASP A 3 -3.05 -26.01 -19.65
N GLU A 4 -2.89 -26.71 -20.77
CA GLU A 4 -1.60 -27.01 -21.42
C GLU A 4 -0.46 -27.45 -20.47
N PRO A 5 -0.66 -28.45 -19.59
CA PRO A 5 0.28 -28.78 -18.52
C PRO A 5 1.65 -29.29 -18.99
N ILE A 6 1.77 -29.68 -20.27
CA ILE A 6 2.99 -30.24 -20.87
C ILE A 6 3.69 -29.25 -21.82
N SER A 7 3.11 -28.07 -22.06
CA SER A 7 3.66 -27.09 -23.00
C SER A 7 4.99 -26.52 -22.50
N GLY A 8 6.00 -26.50 -23.36
CA GLY A 8 7.35 -26.00 -23.03
C GLY A 8 8.22 -26.95 -22.21
N LEU A 9 7.78 -28.18 -21.95
CA LEU A 9 8.58 -29.22 -21.29
C LEU A 9 9.36 -30.08 -22.28
N SER A 10 10.43 -30.72 -21.80
CA SER A 10 11.09 -31.78 -22.57
C SER A 10 10.16 -32.98 -22.75
N SER A 11 10.44 -33.84 -23.74
CA SER A 11 9.61 -35.03 -24.02
C SER A 11 9.49 -35.96 -22.81
N LYS A 12 10.60 -36.17 -22.08
CA LYS A 12 10.65 -37.01 -20.88
C LYS A 12 9.91 -36.37 -19.70
N ASP A 13 10.05 -35.06 -19.51
CA ASP A 13 9.34 -34.36 -18.44
C ASP A 13 7.82 -34.33 -18.68
N SER A 14 7.40 -34.19 -19.94
CA SER A 14 5.99 -34.25 -20.35
C SER A 14 5.36 -35.61 -20.02
N GLU A 15 6.11 -36.70 -20.19
CA GLU A 15 5.68 -38.05 -19.82
C GLU A 15 5.52 -38.19 -18.31
N HIS A 16 6.48 -37.74 -17.50
CA HIS A 16 6.36 -37.74 -16.05
C HIS A 16 5.16 -36.91 -15.54
N VAL A 17 4.89 -35.75 -16.16
CA VAL A 17 3.72 -34.92 -15.82
C VAL A 17 2.43 -35.68 -16.14
N ALA A 18 2.34 -36.31 -17.30
CA ALA A 18 1.18 -37.10 -17.68
C ALA A 18 0.96 -38.33 -16.79
N GLU A 19 2.03 -39.02 -16.37
CA GLU A 19 1.97 -40.10 -15.37
C GLU A 19 1.42 -39.61 -14.03
N THR A 20 1.85 -38.43 -13.60
CA THR A 20 1.35 -37.80 -12.37
C THR A 20 -0.13 -37.44 -12.48
N LEU A 21 -0.57 -36.90 -13.63
CA LEU A 21 -1.98 -36.64 -13.91
C LEU A 21 -2.81 -37.92 -13.88
N ARG A 22 -2.28 -39.02 -14.43
CA ARG A 22 -2.92 -40.35 -14.39
C ARG A 22 -3.01 -40.90 -12.98
N ALA A 23 -1.98 -40.71 -12.15
CA ALA A 23 -2.02 -41.08 -10.74
C ALA A 23 -3.10 -40.31 -9.97
N LEU A 24 -3.23 -39.00 -10.23
CA LEU A 24 -4.30 -38.15 -9.66
C LEU A 24 -5.70 -38.57 -10.12
N ALA A 25 -5.82 -39.08 -11.35
CA ALA A 25 -7.09 -39.52 -11.93
C ALA A 25 -7.70 -40.74 -11.23
N ARG A 26 -6.95 -41.44 -10.37
CA ARG A 26 -7.45 -42.59 -9.58
C ARG A 26 -8.54 -42.18 -8.57
N GLU A 27 -8.44 -40.97 -8.01
CA GLU A 27 -9.36 -40.47 -6.99
C GLU A 27 -10.14 -39.22 -7.43
N LYS A 28 -9.71 -38.57 -8.52
CA LYS A 28 -10.23 -37.27 -8.95
C LYS A 28 -10.53 -37.27 -10.44
N ILE A 29 -11.44 -36.41 -10.87
CA ILE A 29 -11.66 -36.16 -12.29
C ILE A 29 -10.58 -35.19 -12.79
N VAL A 30 -9.75 -35.66 -13.71
CA VAL A 30 -8.72 -34.86 -14.37
C VAL A 30 -9.18 -34.52 -15.78
N ILE A 31 -9.21 -33.23 -16.08
CA ILE A 31 -9.48 -32.69 -17.42
C ILE A 31 -8.28 -31.82 -17.76
N ALA A 32 -7.64 -32.09 -18.90
CA ALA A 32 -6.48 -31.35 -19.38
C ALA A 32 -6.66 -30.97 -20.86
N SER A 33 -6.29 -29.75 -21.23
CA SER A 33 -6.10 -29.35 -22.64
C SER A 33 -4.65 -29.67 -23.05
N LEU A 34 -4.45 -30.28 -24.21
CA LEU A 34 -3.12 -30.62 -24.73
C LEU A 34 -2.99 -30.09 -26.15
N HIS A 35 -1.92 -29.34 -26.42
CA HIS A 35 -1.58 -28.92 -27.79
C HIS A 35 -0.59 -29.94 -28.40
N ARG A 36 -1.01 -30.65 -29.45
CA ARG A 36 -0.22 -31.64 -30.20
C ARG A 36 0.62 -32.60 -29.32
N PRO A 37 -0.01 -33.46 -28.50
CA PRO A 37 0.71 -34.37 -27.61
C PRO A 37 1.39 -35.51 -28.37
N GLY A 38 2.59 -35.89 -27.93
CA GLY A 38 3.27 -37.08 -28.43
C GLY A 38 2.49 -38.38 -28.16
N ALA A 39 2.77 -39.41 -28.94
CA ALA A 39 2.02 -40.68 -28.87
C ALA A 39 2.14 -41.40 -27.51
N SER A 40 3.27 -41.29 -26.81
CA SER A 40 3.45 -41.86 -25.46
C SER A 40 2.53 -41.18 -24.45
N VAL A 41 2.51 -39.83 -24.44
CA VAL A 41 1.68 -39.03 -23.56
C VAL A 41 0.19 -39.25 -23.83
N LEU A 42 -0.22 -39.28 -25.10
CA LEU A 42 -1.62 -39.49 -25.48
C LEU A 42 -2.19 -40.82 -24.97
N ARG A 43 -1.38 -41.88 -24.93
CA ARG A 43 -1.77 -43.22 -24.43
C ARG A 43 -2.00 -43.27 -22.92
N LEU A 44 -1.51 -42.28 -22.16
CA LEU A 44 -1.69 -42.23 -20.71
C LEU A 44 -3.08 -41.73 -20.29
N PHE A 45 -3.87 -41.16 -21.22
CA PHE A 45 -5.22 -40.66 -20.95
C PHE A 45 -6.29 -41.71 -21.22
N ASP A 46 -7.30 -41.78 -20.37
CA ASP A 46 -8.41 -42.74 -20.51
C ASP A 46 -9.37 -42.36 -21.65
N LYS A 47 -9.64 -41.06 -21.80
CA LYS A 47 -10.52 -40.49 -22.82
C LYS A 47 -9.91 -39.23 -23.44
N VAL A 48 -10.19 -39.03 -24.72
CA VAL A 48 -9.79 -37.88 -25.52
C VAL A 48 -11.05 -37.25 -26.10
N LEU A 49 -11.16 -35.93 -25.94
CA LEU A 49 -12.13 -35.09 -26.62
C LEU A 49 -11.36 -34.24 -27.64
N LEU A 50 -11.66 -34.43 -28.92
CA LEU A 50 -11.04 -33.68 -30.01
C LEU A 50 -12.01 -32.60 -30.49
N LEU A 51 -11.55 -31.35 -30.45
CA LEU A 51 -12.29 -30.18 -30.92
C LEU A 51 -11.58 -29.62 -32.16
N ASP A 52 -12.34 -29.44 -33.23
CA ASP A 52 -11.94 -28.76 -34.46
C ASP A 52 -12.38 -27.27 -34.41
N GLY A 53 -11.89 -26.47 -35.36
CA GLY A 53 -12.14 -25.04 -35.47
C GLY A 53 -13.62 -24.69 -35.34
N GLY A 54 -13.89 -23.64 -34.55
CA GLY A 54 -15.26 -23.23 -34.18
C GLY A 54 -15.86 -24.03 -33.02
N GLY A 55 -15.06 -24.80 -32.28
CA GLY A 55 -15.51 -25.56 -31.12
C GLY A 55 -16.33 -26.81 -31.48
N LYS A 56 -16.13 -27.33 -32.69
CA LYS A 56 -16.88 -28.46 -33.25
C LYS A 56 -16.28 -29.78 -32.79
N MET A 57 -17.09 -30.69 -32.27
CA MET A 57 -16.59 -31.97 -31.74
C MET A 57 -16.29 -32.94 -32.88
N ALA A 58 -15.01 -33.21 -33.14
CA ALA A 58 -14.60 -34.13 -34.19
C ALA A 58 -14.49 -35.59 -33.71
N PHE A 59 -14.23 -35.79 -32.41
CA PHE A 59 -14.16 -37.13 -31.82
C PHE A 59 -14.29 -37.11 -30.29
N PHE A 60 -14.88 -38.16 -29.71
CA PHE A 60 -14.87 -38.43 -28.27
C PHE A 60 -14.75 -39.93 -27.99
N GLY A 61 -13.73 -40.36 -27.25
CA GLY A 61 -13.50 -41.78 -26.96
C GLY A 61 -12.12 -42.09 -26.39
N THR A 62 -11.66 -43.33 -26.47
CA THR A 62 -10.31 -43.71 -26.04
C THR A 62 -9.26 -43.25 -27.06
N PRO A 63 -7.98 -43.03 -26.65
CA PRO A 63 -6.90 -42.69 -27.58
C PRO A 63 -6.75 -43.66 -28.76
N GLY A 64 -6.81 -44.96 -28.48
CA GLY A 64 -6.74 -45.99 -29.52
C GLY A 64 -7.96 -45.96 -30.47
N GLY A 65 -9.14 -45.68 -29.94
CA GLY A 65 -10.36 -45.52 -30.73
C GLY A 65 -10.31 -44.30 -31.66
N MET A 66 -9.67 -43.21 -31.23
CA MET A 66 -9.47 -42.01 -32.04
C MET A 66 -8.62 -42.33 -33.27
N VAL A 67 -7.47 -42.94 -33.05
CA VAL A 67 -6.55 -43.33 -34.12
C VAL A 67 -7.22 -44.29 -35.11
N GLY A 68 -7.99 -45.25 -34.61
CA GLY A 68 -8.75 -46.17 -35.47
C GLY A 68 -9.81 -45.46 -36.32
N TYR A 69 -10.59 -44.56 -35.73
CA TYR A 69 -11.62 -43.78 -36.42
C TYR A 69 -11.05 -42.92 -37.56
N PHE A 70 -9.95 -42.20 -37.31
CA PHE A 70 -9.32 -41.38 -38.36
C PHE A 70 -8.59 -42.23 -39.41
N ARG A 71 -8.09 -43.42 -39.05
CA ARG A 71 -7.52 -44.37 -40.02
C ARG A 71 -8.58 -44.85 -41.02
N GLU A 72 -9.72 -45.30 -40.53
CA GLU A 72 -10.86 -45.72 -41.35
C GLU A 72 -11.35 -44.55 -42.22
N ALA A 73 -11.41 -43.34 -41.67
CA ALA A 73 -11.74 -42.15 -42.43
C ALA A 73 -10.72 -41.84 -43.54
N CYS A 74 -9.42 -42.04 -43.32
CA CYS A 74 -8.42 -41.86 -44.38
C CYS A 74 -8.60 -42.84 -45.54
N GLU A 75 -8.86 -44.12 -45.23
CA GLU A 75 -9.08 -45.17 -46.22
C GLU A 75 -10.35 -44.90 -47.05
N GLU A 76 -11.45 -44.52 -46.40
CA GLU A 76 -12.71 -44.19 -47.07
C GLU A 76 -12.63 -42.91 -47.92
N LEU A 77 -11.95 -41.87 -47.44
CA LEU A 77 -11.89 -40.56 -48.10
C LEU A 77 -10.72 -40.44 -49.10
N GLY A 78 -9.91 -41.50 -49.23
CA GLY A 78 -8.73 -41.53 -50.09
C GLY A 78 -7.69 -40.48 -49.69
N ILE A 79 -7.40 -40.35 -48.39
CA ILE A 79 -6.40 -39.41 -47.86
C ILE A 79 -5.06 -40.15 -47.75
N SER A 80 -4.09 -39.79 -48.60
CA SER A 80 -2.73 -40.34 -48.56
C SER A 80 -1.90 -39.68 -47.46
N HIS A 81 -1.57 -40.42 -46.40
CA HIS A 81 -0.73 -39.94 -45.29
C HIS A 81 0.58 -40.75 -45.17
N PRO A 82 1.76 -40.11 -45.01
CA PRO A 82 3.05 -40.82 -44.92
C PRO A 82 3.11 -41.88 -43.82
N SER A 83 2.49 -41.61 -42.67
CA SER A 83 2.45 -42.54 -41.53
C SER A 83 1.61 -43.81 -41.79
N MET A 84 0.66 -43.76 -42.72
CA MET A 84 -0.11 -44.93 -43.17
C MET A 84 0.75 -45.84 -44.05
N VAL A 85 1.58 -45.24 -44.91
CA VAL A 85 2.51 -45.95 -45.80
C VAL A 85 3.67 -46.56 -45.01
N ALA A 86 4.22 -45.82 -44.04
CA ALA A 86 5.40 -46.22 -43.27
C ALA A 86 5.11 -47.10 -42.03
N LYS A 87 3.83 -47.39 -41.71
CA LYS A 87 3.40 -48.14 -40.50
C LYS A 87 4.00 -47.60 -39.19
N THR A 88 4.23 -46.30 -39.10
CA THR A 88 4.75 -45.66 -37.88
C THR A 88 3.67 -45.58 -36.79
N PRO A 89 4.04 -45.49 -35.49
CA PRO A 89 3.05 -45.34 -34.43
C PRO A 89 2.25 -44.05 -34.62
N LEU A 90 0.96 -44.20 -34.95
CA LEU A 90 0.04 -43.08 -35.15
C LEU A 90 -0.23 -42.41 -33.80
N GLY A 91 0.04 -41.10 -33.74
CA GLY A 91 -0.17 -40.24 -32.59
C GLY A 91 -1.24 -39.18 -32.85
N ALA A 92 -1.23 -38.12 -32.06
CA ALA A 92 -2.11 -36.98 -32.28
C ALA A 92 -1.77 -36.23 -33.58
N ASP A 93 -0.49 -36.17 -33.96
CA ASP A 93 -0.02 -35.49 -35.18
C ASP A 93 -0.73 -36.02 -36.43
N PHE A 94 -0.81 -37.36 -36.57
CA PHE A 94 -1.57 -38.00 -37.64
C PHE A 94 -3.03 -37.52 -37.69
N VAL A 95 -3.69 -37.40 -36.54
CA VAL A 95 -5.08 -36.96 -36.49
C VAL A 95 -5.22 -35.50 -36.90
N PHE A 96 -4.30 -34.63 -36.47
CA PHE A 96 -4.30 -33.23 -36.89
C PHE A 96 -4.04 -33.07 -38.39
N ASP A 97 -3.09 -33.82 -38.95
CA ASP A 97 -2.77 -33.80 -40.38
C ASP A 97 -3.98 -34.24 -41.23
N VAL A 98 -4.76 -35.20 -40.75
CA VAL A 98 -6.00 -35.65 -41.41
C VAL A 98 -7.08 -34.58 -41.37
N LEU A 99 -7.28 -33.91 -40.23
CA LEU A 99 -8.21 -32.79 -40.10
C LEU A 99 -7.84 -31.60 -40.99
N GLU A 100 -6.54 -31.33 -41.12
CA GLU A 100 -5.96 -30.20 -41.86
C GLU A 100 -5.60 -30.55 -43.32
N THR A 101 -6.03 -31.71 -43.84
CA THR A 101 -5.72 -32.17 -45.20
C THR A 101 -5.94 -31.05 -46.23
N PRO A 102 -4.90 -30.62 -46.99
CA PRO A 102 -5.00 -29.48 -47.88
C PRO A 102 -5.85 -29.79 -49.12
N LEU A 103 -6.54 -28.78 -49.64
CA LEU A 103 -7.42 -28.89 -50.82
C LEU A 103 -6.64 -29.10 -52.13
N ASN A 104 -5.33 -28.84 -52.14
CA ASN A 104 -4.43 -28.96 -53.30
C ASN A 104 -4.19 -30.41 -53.79
N ALA A 105 -4.64 -31.43 -53.06
CA ALA A 105 -4.41 -32.83 -53.43
C ALA A 105 -5.25 -33.32 -54.64
N ILE A 106 -6.08 -32.46 -55.26
CA ILE A 106 -7.07 -32.86 -56.28
C ILE A 106 -6.96 -32.03 -57.60
N GLY A 107 -6.16 -30.95 -57.68
CA GLY A 107 -6.12 -30.13 -58.90
C GLY A 107 -4.83 -29.34 -59.14
N ASP A 108 -4.33 -29.38 -60.37
CA ASP A 108 -3.19 -28.63 -60.92
C ASP A 108 -3.59 -27.15 -61.18
N GLY A 109 -3.76 -26.36 -60.13
CA GLY A 109 -4.09 -24.94 -60.30
C GLY A 109 -4.17 -24.13 -59.01
N GLY A 110 -3.26 -23.14 -58.90
CA GLY A 110 -3.48 -21.91 -58.14
C GLY A 110 -3.27 -21.99 -56.62
N ASN A 111 -2.47 -21.05 -56.12
CA ASN A 111 -2.03 -20.89 -54.74
C ASN A 111 -3.20 -20.65 -53.74
N THR A 112 -3.96 -21.69 -53.39
CA THR A 112 -4.90 -21.69 -52.26
C THR A 112 -4.25 -22.30 -51.02
N GLY A 113 -3.08 -21.75 -50.64
CA GLY A 113 -2.16 -22.31 -49.64
C GLY A 113 -2.66 -22.44 -48.18
N ALA A 114 -3.96 -22.37 -47.92
CA ALA A 114 -4.51 -22.48 -46.57
C ALA A 114 -5.94 -23.07 -46.49
N ALA A 115 -6.56 -23.46 -47.60
CA ALA A 115 -7.91 -24.02 -47.56
C ALA A 115 -7.86 -25.53 -47.27
N ARG A 116 -8.53 -25.97 -46.21
CA ARG A 116 -8.70 -27.39 -45.87
C ARG A 116 -9.72 -28.06 -46.78
N ARG A 117 -9.51 -29.34 -47.08
CA ARG A 117 -10.38 -30.18 -47.92
C ARG A 117 -11.76 -30.41 -47.30
N PHE A 118 -11.84 -30.57 -45.98
CA PHE A 118 -13.09 -30.86 -45.27
C PHE A 118 -13.39 -29.80 -44.19
N PRO A 119 -14.59 -29.19 -44.18
CA PRO A 119 -14.99 -28.22 -43.15
C PRO A 119 -15.15 -28.89 -41.76
N PRO A 120 -15.18 -28.13 -40.65
CA PRO A 120 -15.21 -28.74 -39.31
C PRO A 120 -16.58 -29.37 -38.99
N THR A 121 -17.63 -28.88 -39.65
CA THR A 121 -18.99 -29.44 -39.57
C THR A 121 -19.05 -30.85 -40.13
N PHE A 122 -18.29 -31.13 -41.20
CA PHE A 122 -18.22 -32.47 -41.79
C PHE A 122 -17.69 -33.49 -40.78
N TRP A 123 -16.61 -33.17 -40.05
CA TRP A 123 -16.04 -34.07 -39.05
C TRP A 123 -16.97 -34.29 -37.86
N GLN A 124 -17.71 -33.26 -37.45
CA GLN A 124 -18.74 -33.39 -36.42
C GLN A 124 -19.87 -34.32 -36.88
N GLU A 125 -20.45 -34.08 -38.06
CA GLU A 125 -21.55 -34.88 -38.61
C GLU A 125 -21.14 -36.34 -38.83
N ARG A 126 -19.92 -36.57 -39.33
CA ARG A 126 -19.37 -37.92 -39.51
C ARG A 126 -19.23 -38.64 -38.17
N PHE A 127 -18.69 -37.98 -37.15
CA PHE A 127 -18.54 -38.59 -35.83
C PHE A 127 -19.89 -38.87 -35.18
N GLU A 128 -20.85 -37.94 -35.27
CA GLU A 128 -22.21 -38.14 -34.77
C GLU A 128 -22.90 -39.31 -35.46
N SER A 129 -22.75 -39.44 -36.77
CA SER A 129 -23.29 -40.54 -37.57
C SER A 129 -22.64 -41.89 -37.20
N ALA A 130 -21.31 -41.92 -37.10
CA ALA A 130 -20.56 -43.12 -36.72
C ALA A 130 -20.86 -43.57 -35.28
N ALA A 131 -20.99 -42.62 -34.34
CA ALA A 131 -21.37 -42.89 -32.96
C ALA A 131 -22.80 -43.44 -32.87
N LEU A 132 -23.73 -42.88 -33.66
CA LEU A 132 -25.11 -43.34 -33.74
C LEU A 132 -25.20 -44.77 -34.30
N LEU A 133 -24.55 -45.05 -35.42
CA LEU A 133 -24.47 -46.40 -36.01
C LEU A 133 -23.93 -47.43 -35.01
N LYS A 134 -22.84 -47.08 -34.30
CA LYS A 134 -22.24 -47.95 -33.29
C LYS A 134 -23.15 -48.18 -32.08
N SER A 135 -23.98 -47.19 -31.72
CA SER A 135 -24.99 -47.31 -30.67
C SER A 135 -26.22 -48.11 -31.08
N LEU A 136 -26.51 -48.23 -32.38
CA LEU A 136 -27.59 -49.08 -32.90
C LEU A 136 -27.14 -50.54 -33.06
N GLN A 137 -25.87 -50.78 -33.37
CA GLN A 137 -25.31 -52.13 -33.54
C GLN A 137 -25.03 -52.86 -32.22
N ARG A 138 -24.86 -52.12 -31.13
CA ARG A 138 -24.73 -52.69 -29.79
C ARG A 138 -26.04 -52.38 -29.08
N ASP A 139 -26.78 -53.38 -28.61
CA ASP A 139 -27.95 -53.23 -27.71
C ASP A 139 -27.55 -52.64 -26.34
N VAL A 140 -26.78 -51.56 -26.36
CA VAL A 140 -26.23 -50.86 -25.22
C VAL A 140 -26.82 -49.46 -25.31
N SER A 141 -27.37 -49.00 -24.18
CA SER A 141 -27.95 -47.67 -24.05
C SER A 141 -27.05 -46.60 -24.68
N PRO A 142 -27.63 -45.58 -25.36
CA PRO A 142 -26.87 -44.59 -26.11
C PRO A 142 -25.78 -44.00 -25.22
N VAL A 143 -24.55 -43.94 -25.75
CA VAL A 143 -23.43 -43.24 -25.11
C VAL A 143 -23.94 -41.86 -24.70
N GLU A 144 -24.02 -41.61 -23.38
CA GLU A 144 -24.49 -40.33 -22.86
C GLU A 144 -23.63 -39.22 -23.47
N ARG A 145 -24.25 -38.39 -24.30
CA ARG A 145 -23.56 -37.26 -24.92
C ARG A 145 -22.99 -36.40 -23.79
N PRO A 146 -21.75 -35.87 -23.91
CA PRO A 146 -21.30 -34.80 -23.04
C PRO A 146 -22.31 -33.64 -23.13
N GLY A 147 -23.15 -33.46 -22.10
CA GLY A 147 -24.26 -32.49 -22.08
C GLY A 147 -25.68 -33.06 -22.16
N ALA A 148 -25.88 -34.37 -22.38
CA ALA A 148 -27.19 -35.03 -22.24
C ALA A 148 -27.53 -35.22 -20.75
N TYR A 149 -27.81 -34.11 -20.07
CA TYR A 149 -28.14 -34.09 -18.65
C TYR A 149 -29.54 -34.68 -18.43
N LYS A 150 -29.63 -35.93 -17.96
CA LYS A 150 -30.86 -36.49 -17.39
C LYS A 150 -30.86 -36.27 -15.88
N GLY A 151 -31.68 -35.33 -15.40
CA GLY A 151 -32.10 -35.24 -14.00
C GLY A 151 -31.62 -34.01 -13.23
N GLY A 152 -32.57 -33.26 -12.66
CA GLY A 152 -32.38 -32.00 -11.92
C GLY A 152 -31.63 -32.09 -10.57
N GLY A 153 -30.76 -33.08 -10.37
CA GLY A 153 -29.86 -33.11 -9.23
C GLY A 153 -28.70 -32.15 -9.47
N LYS A 154 -28.51 -31.14 -8.62
CA LYS A 154 -27.28 -30.33 -8.64
C LYS A 154 -26.12 -31.27 -8.34
N LEU A 155 -25.16 -31.41 -9.27
CA LEU A 155 -23.87 -32.04 -8.98
C LEU A 155 -23.33 -31.46 -7.65
N PRO A 156 -22.82 -32.29 -6.72
CA PRO A 156 -22.27 -31.79 -5.46
C PRO A 156 -21.05 -30.94 -5.77
N VAL A 157 -21.25 -29.64 -5.91
CA VAL A 157 -20.17 -28.67 -5.96
C VAL A 157 -19.50 -28.73 -4.59
N PRO A 158 -18.16 -28.88 -4.52
CA PRO A 158 -17.47 -28.91 -3.23
C PRO A 158 -17.89 -27.68 -2.41
N PRO A 159 -18.26 -27.84 -1.13
CA PRO A 159 -18.73 -26.74 -0.32
C PRO A 159 -17.62 -25.68 -0.27
N LYS A 160 -17.98 -24.42 -0.50
CA LYS A 160 -17.03 -23.31 -0.33
C LYS A 160 -16.49 -23.37 1.10
N PRO A 161 -15.16 -23.32 1.30
CA PRO A 161 -14.59 -23.41 2.64
C PRO A 161 -15.16 -22.30 3.52
N THR A 162 -15.74 -22.66 4.67
CA THR A 162 -16.33 -21.69 5.60
C THR A 162 -15.23 -20.81 6.18
N ARG A 163 -15.34 -19.49 5.97
CA ARG A 163 -14.36 -18.52 6.49
C ARG A 163 -14.61 -18.26 7.98
N ARG A 164 -14.05 -19.11 8.85
CA ARG A 164 -13.93 -18.79 10.29
C ARG A 164 -12.97 -17.61 10.46
N TRP A 165 -13.16 -16.79 11.51
CA TRP A 165 -12.25 -15.68 11.83
C TRP A 165 -10.78 -16.13 11.88
N ARG A 166 -10.50 -17.29 12.51
CA ARG A 166 -9.15 -17.86 12.58
C ARG A 166 -8.53 -18.09 11.19
N ALA A 167 -9.33 -18.50 10.21
CA ALA A 167 -8.86 -18.69 8.85
C ALA A 167 -8.55 -17.35 8.16
N VAL A 168 -9.35 -16.31 8.41
CA VAL A 168 -9.07 -14.95 7.91
C VAL A 168 -7.77 -14.42 8.50
N LEU A 169 -7.55 -14.61 9.81
CA LEU A 169 -6.31 -14.20 10.46
C LEU A 169 -5.10 -14.97 9.92
N LEU A 170 -5.23 -16.28 9.72
CA LEU A 170 -4.17 -17.10 9.15
C LEU A 170 -3.79 -16.66 7.72
N VAL A 171 -4.79 -16.39 6.87
CA VAL A 171 -4.56 -15.88 5.52
C VAL A 171 -3.86 -14.52 5.57
N PHE A 172 -4.30 -13.62 6.45
CA PHE A 172 -3.62 -12.35 6.68
C PHE A 172 -2.16 -12.53 7.10
N THR A 173 -1.88 -13.38 8.09
CA THR A 173 -0.50 -13.59 8.57
C THR A 173 0.39 -14.21 7.50
N THR A 174 -0.13 -15.15 6.70
CA THR A 174 0.64 -15.73 5.58
C THR A 174 0.96 -14.71 4.50
N HIS A 175 0.01 -13.84 4.13
CA HIS A 175 0.29 -12.76 3.18
C HIS A 175 1.27 -11.73 3.74
N PHE A 176 1.17 -11.41 5.03
CA PHE A 176 2.07 -10.48 5.70
C PHE A 176 3.50 -11.02 5.72
N GLU A 177 3.68 -12.26 6.19
CA GLU A 177 4.98 -12.92 6.26
C GLU A 177 5.58 -13.07 4.87
N ARG A 178 4.79 -13.51 3.88
CA ARG A 178 5.23 -13.57 2.47
C ARG A 178 5.71 -12.21 1.97
N SER A 179 4.94 -11.15 2.21
CA SER A 179 5.29 -9.80 1.77
C SER A 179 6.58 -9.31 2.42
N LEU A 180 6.74 -9.55 3.72
CA LEU A 180 7.92 -9.12 4.47
C LEU A 180 9.16 -9.91 4.05
N LEU A 181 9.06 -11.24 3.96
CA LEU A 181 10.16 -12.12 3.54
C LEU A 181 10.60 -11.83 2.10
N SER A 182 9.65 -11.61 1.19
CA SER A 182 9.96 -11.25 -0.21
C SER A 182 10.77 -9.96 -0.29
N LYS A 183 10.45 -8.97 0.55
CA LYS A 183 11.19 -7.69 0.60
C LYS A 183 12.55 -7.85 1.25
N MET A 184 12.64 -8.61 2.36
CA MET A 184 13.88 -8.79 3.10
C MET A 184 14.91 -9.66 2.38
N ARG A 185 14.46 -10.62 1.57
CA ARG A 185 15.35 -11.56 0.88
C ARG A 185 16.02 -10.97 -0.37
N ASN A 186 15.45 -9.91 -0.94
CA ASN A 186 16.04 -9.22 -2.08
C ASN A 186 17.14 -8.24 -1.62
N ARG A 187 18.38 -8.72 -1.56
CA ARG A 187 19.54 -7.97 -1.04
C ARG A 187 19.74 -6.62 -1.75
N GLY A 188 19.57 -6.56 -3.08
CA GLY A 188 19.76 -5.33 -3.83
C GLY A 188 18.76 -4.25 -3.42
N THR A 189 17.48 -4.62 -3.34
CA THR A 189 16.42 -3.69 -2.92
C THR A 189 16.55 -3.32 -1.45
N LEU A 190 16.95 -4.27 -0.60
CA LEU A 190 17.15 -4.02 0.83
C LEU A 190 18.24 -2.97 1.06
N TYR A 191 19.42 -3.13 0.44
CA TYR A 191 20.51 -2.17 0.62
C TYR A 191 20.14 -0.78 0.09
N SER A 192 19.52 -0.69 -1.09
CA SER A 192 19.09 0.61 -1.62
C SER A 192 18.07 1.29 -0.71
N THR A 193 17.07 0.55 -0.22
CA THR A 193 16.01 1.08 0.64
C THR A 193 16.56 1.56 1.98
N PHE A 194 17.45 0.80 2.64
CA PHE A 194 17.97 1.21 3.95
C PHE A 194 19.07 2.27 3.88
N LEU A 195 19.78 2.41 2.76
CA LEU A 195 20.84 3.41 2.59
C LEU A 195 20.32 4.78 2.12
N GLU A 196 19.20 4.79 1.39
CA GLU A 196 18.58 6.03 0.88
C GLU A 196 18.21 7.02 2.00
N ALA A 197 17.50 6.54 3.03
CA ALA A 197 17.06 7.34 4.17
C ALA A 197 18.21 8.01 4.95
N PRO A 198 19.27 7.30 5.41
CA PRO A 198 20.37 7.91 6.15
C PRO A 198 21.20 8.88 5.30
N ILE A 199 21.40 8.61 4.01
CA ILE A 199 22.11 9.53 3.11
C ILE A 199 21.34 10.84 2.97
N LEU A 200 20.03 10.77 2.70
CA LEU A 200 19.18 11.96 2.59
C LEU A 200 19.13 12.73 3.92
N ALA A 201 19.07 12.03 5.05
CA ALA A 201 19.10 12.65 6.37
C ALA A 201 20.39 13.43 6.62
N ALA A 202 21.55 12.82 6.35
CA ALA A 202 22.85 13.46 6.52
C ALA A 202 22.99 14.67 5.60
N LEU A 203 22.62 14.53 4.32
CA LEU A 203 22.68 15.61 3.34
C LEU A 203 21.82 16.82 3.75
N ILE A 204 20.56 16.59 4.11
CA ILE A 204 19.64 17.66 4.51
C ILE A 204 20.09 18.29 5.83
N ALA A 205 20.51 17.49 6.82
CA ALA A 205 20.85 18.02 8.13
C ALA A 205 22.16 18.82 8.12
N ILE A 206 23.17 18.37 7.38
CA ILE A 206 24.44 19.10 7.23
C ILE A 206 24.21 20.43 6.49
N THR A 207 23.42 20.41 5.41
CA THR A 207 23.16 21.63 4.61
C THR A 207 22.34 22.67 5.36
N LEU A 208 21.39 22.25 6.22
CA LEU A 208 20.54 23.17 6.98
C LEU A 208 21.10 23.60 8.34
N ARG A 209 22.26 23.07 8.75
CA ARG A 209 22.91 23.44 10.00
C ARG A 209 23.53 24.84 9.89
N SER A 210 22.72 25.86 10.13
CA SER A 210 23.14 27.26 10.13
C SER A 210 22.41 28.06 11.21
N SER A 211 23.13 29.02 11.80
CA SER A 211 22.65 29.98 12.80
C SER A 211 23.09 31.39 12.37
N PRO A 212 22.26 32.43 12.52
CA PRO A 212 22.62 33.79 12.14
C PRO A 212 23.75 34.37 13.01
N THR A 213 23.95 33.86 14.23
CA THR A 213 24.94 34.36 15.19
C THR A 213 26.09 33.37 15.37
N GLY A 214 26.98 33.27 14.39
CA GLY A 214 28.24 32.52 14.52
C GLY A 214 28.05 31.02 14.85
N LYS A 215 28.26 30.63 16.12
CA LYS A 215 28.14 29.23 16.56
C LYS A 215 26.71 28.73 16.37
N TYR A 216 26.58 27.47 15.97
CA TYR A 216 25.27 26.83 15.78
C TYR A 216 24.53 26.71 17.11
N GLU A 217 23.28 27.18 17.14
CA GLU A 217 22.39 27.05 18.28
C GLU A 217 21.00 26.66 17.79
N PHE A 218 20.38 25.68 18.46
CA PHE A 218 19.08 25.15 18.06
C PHE A 218 17.96 26.20 18.15
N SER A 219 17.98 27.06 19.18
CA SER A 219 16.92 28.06 19.40
C SER A 219 16.82 29.10 18.28
N THR A 220 17.97 29.59 17.80
CA THR A 220 18.07 30.66 16.79
C THR A 220 18.19 30.12 15.36
N ALA A 221 18.24 28.79 15.18
CA ALA A 221 18.34 28.16 13.87
C ALA A 221 17.12 28.49 12.99
N LEU A 222 17.36 29.20 11.88
CA LEU A 222 16.32 29.67 10.96
C LEU A 222 15.68 28.54 10.15
N HIS A 223 16.43 27.46 9.89
CA HIS A 223 16.05 26.43 8.92
C HIS A 223 15.37 25.20 9.50
N ILE A 224 15.06 25.17 10.81
CA ILE A 224 14.36 24.04 11.43
C ILE A 224 12.95 23.81 10.82
N PRO A 225 12.12 24.84 10.54
CA PRO A 225 10.85 24.64 9.83
C PRO A 225 11.04 23.97 8.46
N ALA A 226 12.08 24.38 7.71
CA ALA A 226 12.41 23.79 6.42
C ALA A 226 12.86 22.33 6.56
N TYR A 227 13.66 22.01 7.58
CA TYR A 227 14.04 20.64 7.90
C TYR A 227 12.82 19.75 8.20
N LEU A 228 11.87 20.22 9.02
CA LEU A 228 10.66 19.45 9.34
C LEU A 228 9.80 19.22 8.09
N PHE A 229 9.69 20.23 7.21
CA PHE A 229 9.01 20.10 5.93
C PHE A 229 9.68 19.06 5.02
N LEU A 230 10.99 19.14 4.85
CA LEU A 230 11.75 18.19 4.03
C LEU A 230 11.69 16.78 4.61
N SER A 231 11.70 16.63 5.94
CA SER A 231 11.57 15.34 6.63
C SER A 231 10.25 14.65 6.28
N VAL A 232 9.13 15.38 6.37
CA VAL A 232 7.80 14.89 6.00
C VAL A 232 7.73 14.59 4.51
N THR A 233 8.35 15.42 3.67
CA THR A 233 8.44 15.21 2.22
C THR A 233 9.20 13.93 1.85
N VAL A 234 10.36 13.71 2.47
CA VAL A 234 11.16 12.49 2.28
C VAL A 234 10.37 11.27 2.74
N ALA A 235 9.63 11.35 3.85
CA ALA A 235 8.80 10.25 4.32
C ALA A 235 7.72 9.85 3.30
N MET A 236 7.02 10.85 2.73
CA MET A 236 6.05 10.63 1.66
C MET A 236 6.71 10.00 0.43
N PHE A 237 7.86 10.52 0.02
CA PHE A 237 8.64 10.02 -1.12
C PHE A 237 9.06 8.56 -0.93
N LEU A 238 9.63 8.20 0.22
CA LEU A 238 10.02 6.83 0.55
C LEU A 238 8.81 5.88 0.53
N GLY A 239 7.67 6.32 1.10
CA GLY A 239 6.42 5.55 1.08
C GLY A 239 5.89 5.31 -0.34
N LEU A 240 5.93 6.34 -1.19
CA LEU A 240 5.49 6.27 -2.58
C LEU A 240 6.39 5.34 -3.41
N THR A 241 7.71 5.59 -3.39
CA THR A 241 8.69 4.87 -4.23
C THR A 241 8.78 3.40 -3.89
N ASN A 242 8.79 3.04 -2.60
CA ASN A 242 8.92 1.66 -2.16
C ASN A 242 7.70 0.78 -2.48
N SER A 243 6.54 1.41 -2.74
CA SER A 243 5.24 0.74 -2.83
C SER A 243 4.62 0.79 -4.23
N ALA A 244 5.06 1.72 -5.08
CA ALA A 244 4.44 1.99 -6.39
C ALA A 244 4.40 0.77 -7.34
N THR A 245 5.37 -0.13 -7.25
CA THR A 245 5.48 -1.30 -8.17
C THR A 245 5.05 -2.62 -7.54
N GLU A 246 4.68 -2.64 -6.25
CA GLU A 246 4.53 -3.86 -5.48
C GLU A 246 3.31 -4.70 -5.88
N ILE A 247 2.14 -4.10 -6.11
CA ILE A 247 0.94 -4.86 -6.53
C ILE A 247 1.11 -5.35 -7.97
N LEU A 248 1.74 -4.54 -8.82
CA LEU A 248 1.99 -4.90 -10.20
C LEU A 248 2.86 -6.16 -10.33
N ARG A 249 3.90 -6.28 -9.49
CA ARG A 249 4.77 -7.47 -9.43
C ARG A 249 4.03 -8.72 -8.96
N ASP A 250 3.12 -8.54 -8.00
CA ASP A 250 2.34 -9.66 -7.44
C ASP A 250 1.17 -10.07 -8.34
N ARG A 251 0.86 -9.32 -9.41
CA ARG A 251 -0.33 -9.52 -10.26
C ARG A 251 -0.43 -10.93 -10.85
N ALA A 252 0.69 -11.49 -11.31
CA ALA A 252 0.72 -12.85 -11.88
C ALA A 252 0.38 -13.91 -10.82
N VAL A 253 0.88 -13.73 -9.59
CA VAL A 253 0.61 -14.62 -8.45
C VAL A 253 -0.85 -14.49 -8.01
N LEU A 254 -1.36 -13.26 -7.88
CA LEU A 254 -2.76 -13.00 -7.52
C LEU A 254 -3.74 -13.61 -8.53
N ARG A 255 -3.41 -13.58 -9.83
CA ARG A 255 -4.23 -14.21 -10.88
C ARG A 255 -4.27 -15.73 -10.75
N ARG A 256 -3.16 -16.35 -10.35
CA ARG A 256 -3.07 -17.80 -10.07
C ARG A 256 -3.83 -18.18 -8.79
N GLU A 257 -3.75 -17.34 -7.76
CA GLU A 257 -4.42 -17.55 -6.46
C GLU A 257 -5.91 -17.20 -6.48
N ARG A 258 -6.42 -16.61 -7.56
CA ARG A 258 -7.82 -16.17 -7.70
C ARG A 258 -8.84 -17.27 -7.36
N ASN A 259 -8.57 -18.49 -7.80
CA ASN A 259 -9.47 -19.63 -7.60
C ASN A 259 -9.53 -20.09 -6.13
N CYS A 260 -8.51 -19.75 -5.32
CA CYS A 260 -8.48 -20.00 -3.88
C CYS A 260 -9.25 -18.94 -3.08
N GLN A 261 -9.83 -17.92 -3.74
CA GLN A 261 -10.59 -16.81 -3.15
C GLN A 261 -9.91 -16.15 -1.94
N PRO A 262 -8.67 -15.66 -2.03
CA PRO A 262 -8.14 -14.78 -0.99
C PRO A 262 -9.00 -13.52 -0.91
N SER A 263 -9.33 -13.04 0.30
CA SER A 263 -10.02 -11.77 0.43
C SER A 263 -9.06 -10.65 0.00
N GLY A 264 -9.42 -9.87 -1.02
CA GLY A 264 -8.59 -8.76 -1.50
C GLY A 264 -8.23 -7.78 -0.38
N VAL A 265 -9.14 -7.57 0.56
CA VAL A 265 -8.91 -6.76 1.78
C VAL A 265 -7.77 -7.33 2.64
N SER A 266 -7.72 -8.65 2.86
CA SER A 266 -6.67 -9.28 3.67
C SER A 266 -5.31 -9.20 3.01
N TYR A 267 -5.26 -9.30 1.67
CA TYR A 267 -4.01 -9.14 0.93
C TYR A 267 -3.53 -7.68 1.01
N VAL A 268 -4.40 -6.71 0.71
CA VAL A 268 -4.04 -5.28 0.71
C VAL A 268 -3.62 -4.82 2.10
N SER A 269 -4.36 -5.19 3.15
CA SER A 269 -4.00 -4.80 4.52
C SER A 269 -2.68 -5.43 4.97
N ALA A 270 -2.44 -6.70 4.64
CA ALA A 270 -1.19 -7.38 4.96
C ALA A 270 0.00 -6.74 4.22
N LYS A 271 -0.16 -6.45 2.93
CA LYS A 271 0.86 -5.78 2.10
C LYS A 271 1.15 -4.36 2.61
N PHE A 272 0.10 -3.58 2.89
CA PHE A 272 0.20 -2.23 3.45
C PHE A 272 0.96 -2.23 4.78
N LEU A 273 0.65 -3.15 5.70
CA LEU A 273 1.32 -3.24 6.99
C LEU A 273 2.79 -3.65 6.85
N ALA A 274 3.10 -4.60 5.96
CA ALA A 274 4.47 -5.03 5.72
C ALA A 274 5.34 -3.92 5.14
N LEU A 275 4.84 -3.19 4.13
CA LEU A 275 5.54 -2.04 3.54
C LEU A 275 5.63 -0.86 4.53
N GLY A 276 4.57 -0.63 5.29
CA GLY A 276 4.53 0.37 6.35
C GLY A 276 5.55 0.15 7.46
N LEU A 277 5.79 -1.11 7.86
CA LEU A 277 6.82 -1.46 8.83
C LEU A 277 8.22 -1.08 8.33
N VAL A 278 8.54 -1.43 7.07
CA VAL A 278 9.84 -1.07 6.46
C VAL A 278 10.00 0.45 6.40
N ALA A 279 8.95 1.17 5.96
CA ALA A 279 8.96 2.62 5.90
C ALA A 279 9.11 3.27 7.29
N ALA A 280 8.49 2.71 8.33
CA ALA A 280 8.62 3.20 9.72
C ALA A 280 10.06 3.07 10.23
N VAL A 281 10.76 1.97 9.90
CA VAL A 281 12.18 1.78 10.25
C VAL A 281 13.05 2.77 9.48
N GLN A 282 12.79 3.00 8.18
CA GLN A 282 13.53 4.02 7.42
C GLN A 282 13.35 5.43 8.00
N CYS A 283 12.12 5.81 8.37
CA CYS A 283 11.83 7.09 9.01
C CYS A 283 12.55 7.23 10.35
N PHE A 284 12.61 6.15 11.14
CA PHE A 284 13.36 6.14 12.40
C PHE A 284 14.85 6.40 12.16
N THR A 285 15.48 5.67 11.24
CA THR A 285 16.90 5.85 10.89
C THR A 285 17.19 7.26 10.38
N TYR A 286 16.32 7.81 9.53
CA TYR A 286 16.41 9.19 9.05
C TYR A 286 16.42 10.18 10.21
N LEU A 287 15.49 10.04 11.16
CA LEU A 287 15.37 10.97 12.29
C LEU A 287 16.51 10.85 13.29
N VAL A 288 17.03 9.64 13.54
CA VAL A 288 18.20 9.45 14.42
C VAL A 288 19.38 10.27 13.91
N ILE A 289 19.64 10.21 12.60
CA ILE A 289 20.76 10.93 11.98
C ILE A 289 20.45 12.43 11.90
N GLY A 290 19.29 12.81 11.35
CA GLY A 290 18.94 14.21 11.14
C GLY A 290 18.81 15.02 12.44
N ASN A 291 18.13 14.47 13.45
CA ASN A 291 17.99 15.13 14.75
C ASN A 291 19.33 15.20 15.50
N HIS A 292 20.25 14.26 15.26
CA HIS A 292 21.59 14.31 15.86
C HIS A 292 22.39 15.49 15.32
N PHE A 293 22.40 15.70 14.00
CA PHE A 293 23.12 16.81 13.35
C PHE A 293 22.53 18.20 13.66
N LEU A 294 21.20 18.31 13.75
CA LEU A 294 20.50 19.56 14.05
C LEU A 294 20.23 19.77 15.56
N GLU A 295 20.79 18.92 16.41
CA GLU A 295 20.67 19.00 17.87
C GLU A 295 19.21 19.11 18.36
N ILE A 296 18.26 18.45 17.68
CA ILE A 296 16.83 18.43 18.06
C ILE A 296 16.65 17.42 19.20
N LYS A 297 16.38 17.92 20.40
CA LYS A 297 16.35 17.10 21.63
C LYS A 297 14.93 16.79 22.12
N GLY A 298 14.72 15.55 22.57
CA GLY A 298 13.45 15.11 23.17
C GLY A 298 12.26 14.93 22.21
N MET A 299 12.43 15.18 20.91
CA MET A 299 11.34 15.19 19.93
C MET A 299 11.32 13.98 18.98
N LEU A 300 12.28 13.06 19.10
CA LEU A 300 12.44 11.91 18.21
C LEU A 300 11.17 11.08 18.07
N PHE A 301 10.51 10.73 19.17
CA PHE A 301 9.30 9.89 19.12
C PHE A 301 8.11 10.60 18.46
N HIS A 302 7.91 11.88 18.76
CA HIS A 302 6.85 12.68 18.14
C HIS A 302 7.08 12.86 16.64
N HIS A 303 8.33 13.16 16.24
CA HIS A 303 8.69 13.24 14.83
C HIS A 303 8.55 11.90 14.13
N TRP A 304 8.91 10.81 14.81
CA TRP A 304 8.79 9.47 14.24
C TRP A 304 7.34 9.08 13.96
N ILE A 305 6.39 9.42 14.84
CA ILE A 305 4.96 9.17 14.60
C ILE A 305 4.48 9.94 13.38
N TRP A 306 4.75 11.25 13.29
CA TRP A 306 4.30 12.07 12.16
C TRP A 306 4.95 11.65 10.84
N MET A 307 6.25 11.37 10.87
CA MET A 307 7.00 10.92 9.70
C MET A 307 6.49 9.54 9.23
N THR A 308 6.29 8.60 10.15
CA THR A 308 5.73 7.27 9.85
C THR A 308 4.31 7.36 9.31
N LEU A 309 3.45 8.16 9.93
CA LEU A 309 2.08 8.36 9.45
C LEU A 309 2.07 8.93 8.03
N THR A 310 2.99 9.84 7.72
CA THR A 310 3.16 10.38 6.37
C THR A 310 3.62 9.30 5.39
N ALA A 311 4.60 8.48 5.76
CA ALA A 311 5.06 7.38 4.92
C ALA A 311 3.96 6.32 4.67
N LEU A 312 3.10 6.08 5.66
CA LEU A 312 1.91 5.25 5.51
C LEU A 312 0.89 5.87 4.55
N THR A 313 0.67 7.19 4.59
CA THR A 313 -0.19 7.85 3.58
C THR A 313 0.38 7.70 2.17
N GLY A 314 1.69 7.90 1.99
CA GLY A 314 2.37 7.70 0.72
C GLY A 314 2.29 6.25 0.22
N THR A 315 2.45 5.28 1.13
CA THR A 315 2.29 3.85 0.83
C THR A 315 0.87 3.56 0.33
N GLY A 316 -0.15 4.07 1.02
CA GLY A 316 -1.54 3.92 0.60
C GLY A 316 -1.81 4.51 -0.79
N MET A 317 -1.36 5.74 -1.05
CA MET A 317 -1.49 6.40 -2.35
C MET A 317 -0.79 5.61 -3.46
N ALA A 318 0.43 5.12 -3.21
CA ALA A 318 1.17 4.33 -4.17
C ALA A 318 0.54 2.97 -4.45
N LEU A 319 -0.08 2.30 -3.47
CA LEU A 319 -0.81 1.05 -3.70
C LEU A 319 -2.06 1.26 -4.59
N VAL A 320 -2.76 2.39 -4.45
CA VAL A 320 -3.86 2.75 -5.36
C VAL A 320 -3.33 2.85 -6.80
N VAL A 321 -2.26 3.63 -7.01
CA VAL A 321 -1.64 3.77 -8.34
C VAL A 321 -1.15 2.42 -8.88
N SER A 322 -0.47 1.62 -8.04
CA SER A 322 0.04 0.30 -8.39
C SER A 322 -1.05 -0.66 -8.86
N SER A 323 -2.26 -0.55 -8.30
CA SER A 323 -3.41 -1.37 -8.70
C SER A 323 -4.08 -0.92 -10.01
N MET A 324 -3.93 0.35 -10.39
CA MET A 324 -4.55 0.93 -11.59
C MET A 324 -3.64 0.82 -12.82
N VAL A 325 -2.33 0.92 -12.61
CA VAL A 325 -1.33 0.98 -13.68
C VAL A 325 -0.95 -0.42 -14.18
N GLN A 326 -0.66 -0.55 -15.48
CA GLN A 326 -0.29 -1.82 -16.10
C GLN A 326 1.23 -2.03 -16.26
N THR A 327 2.05 -0.99 -16.19
CA THR A 327 3.49 -1.05 -16.42
C THR A 327 4.30 -0.43 -15.28
N GLU A 328 5.48 -0.98 -14.97
CA GLU A 328 6.31 -0.47 -13.88
C GLU A 328 6.77 0.97 -14.12
N ARG A 329 7.07 1.31 -15.39
CA ARG A 329 7.48 2.66 -15.79
C ARG A 329 6.40 3.70 -15.47
N ALA A 330 5.13 3.40 -15.82
CA ALA A 330 4.03 4.31 -15.55
C ALA A 330 3.80 4.51 -14.04
N ALA A 331 4.02 3.47 -13.22
CA ALA A 331 3.92 3.57 -11.78
C ALA A 331 5.02 4.46 -11.18
N LEU A 332 6.26 4.35 -11.67
CA LEU A 332 7.38 5.20 -11.23
C LEU A 332 7.22 6.65 -11.67
N THR A 333 6.71 6.91 -12.88
CA THR A 333 6.42 8.28 -13.35
C THR A 333 5.30 8.97 -12.58
N ALA A 334 4.42 8.20 -11.92
CA ALA A 334 3.37 8.76 -11.09
C ALA A 334 3.88 9.31 -9.76
N VAL A 335 5.05 8.87 -9.26
CA VAL A 335 5.58 9.30 -7.97
C VAL A 335 5.84 10.82 -7.92
N PRO A 336 6.58 11.44 -8.87
CA PRO A 336 6.75 12.89 -8.89
C PRO A 336 5.43 13.64 -9.13
N LEU A 337 4.55 13.10 -9.98
CA LEU A 337 3.24 13.69 -10.27
C LEU A 337 2.37 13.80 -9.02
N LEU A 338 2.47 12.82 -8.11
CA LEU A 338 1.80 12.87 -6.82
C LEU A 338 2.53 13.77 -5.80
N LEU A 339 3.86 13.77 -5.80
CA LEU A 339 4.65 14.46 -4.78
C LEU A 339 4.73 15.98 -5.00
N VAL A 340 5.00 16.43 -6.23
CA VAL A 340 5.26 17.86 -6.54
C VAL A 340 4.08 18.77 -6.17
N PRO A 341 2.81 18.46 -6.54
CA PRO A 341 1.67 19.29 -6.14
C PRO A 341 1.50 19.38 -4.62
N GLN A 342 1.77 18.27 -3.92
CA GLN A 342 1.69 18.24 -2.47
C GLN A 342 2.78 19.11 -1.81
N MET A 343 4.01 19.08 -2.33
CA MET A 343 5.10 19.94 -1.86
C MET A 343 4.77 21.42 -2.07
N LEU A 344 4.21 21.78 -3.22
CA LEU A 344 3.87 23.17 -3.55
C LEU A 344 2.75 23.70 -2.64
N LEU A 345 1.74 22.88 -2.35
CA LEU A 345 0.53 23.26 -1.61
C LEU A 345 0.59 22.97 -0.10
N ALA A 346 1.75 22.55 0.43
CA ALA A 346 1.93 22.27 1.86
C ALA A 346 2.06 23.54 2.73
N GLY A 347 2.37 24.70 2.14
CA GLY A 347 2.51 25.98 2.84
C GLY A 347 3.88 26.26 3.46
N ALA A 348 4.84 25.34 3.29
CA ALA A 348 6.22 25.50 3.76
C ALA A 348 7.14 26.16 2.74
N LEU A 349 7.08 25.71 1.47
CA LEU A 349 7.91 26.23 0.38
C LEU A 349 7.45 27.62 -0.07
N VAL A 350 6.14 27.78 -0.21
CA VAL A 350 5.49 29.06 -0.50
C VAL A 350 4.47 29.31 0.62
N PRO A 351 4.67 30.36 1.45
CA PRO A 351 3.68 30.74 2.46
C PRO A 351 2.30 30.98 1.83
N PHE A 352 1.22 30.53 2.47
CA PHE A 352 -0.13 30.68 1.90
C PHE A 352 -0.52 32.15 1.63
N LYS A 353 -0.01 33.09 2.43
CA LYS A 353 -0.20 34.53 2.23
C LYS A 353 0.43 35.06 0.93
N GLU A 354 1.37 34.34 0.33
CA GLU A 354 2.07 34.72 -0.91
C GLU A 354 1.50 34.02 -2.16
N MET A 355 0.67 32.97 -1.99
CA MET A 355 0.08 32.23 -3.10
C MET A 355 -0.91 33.05 -3.95
N ASN A 356 -1.19 32.58 -5.16
CA ASN A 356 -2.13 33.24 -6.08
C ASN A 356 -3.50 33.47 -5.44
N ARG A 357 -4.08 34.66 -5.64
CA ARG A 357 -5.39 35.09 -5.10
C ARG A 357 -6.51 34.14 -5.52
N GLY A 358 -6.48 33.60 -6.73
CA GLY A 358 -7.53 32.73 -7.27
C GLY A 358 -7.66 31.36 -6.60
N LEU A 359 -6.77 31.01 -5.67
CA LEU A 359 -6.82 29.73 -4.93
C LEU A 359 -7.64 29.80 -3.63
N PHE A 360 -8.25 30.95 -3.33
CA PHE A 360 -9.01 31.21 -2.10
C PHE A 360 -10.44 31.63 -2.42
N ASP A 361 -11.42 31.14 -1.67
CA ASP A 361 -12.83 31.54 -1.81
C ASP A 361 -13.03 33.01 -1.40
N GLU A 362 -12.38 33.46 -0.32
CA GLU A 362 -12.45 34.86 0.16
C GLU A 362 -11.06 35.49 0.32
N VAL A 363 -10.56 36.09 -0.77
CA VAL A 363 -9.17 36.58 -0.87
C VAL A 363 -8.75 37.54 0.25
N LYS A 364 -9.54 38.58 0.57
CA LYS A 364 -9.13 39.62 1.54
C LYS A 364 -9.08 39.10 2.98
N VAL A 365 -9.85 38.07 3.28
CA VAL A 365 -10.18 37.67 4.65
C VAL A 365 -9.47 36.36 5.01
N GLN A 366 -9.46 35.38 4.10
CA GLN A 366 -8.80 34.11 4.33
C GLN A 366 -7.29 34.21 4.06
N ARG A 367 -6.85 34.80 2.94
CA ARG A 367 -5.42 34.81 2.59
C ARG A 367 -4.57 35.63 3.57
N LEU A 368 -5.06 36.81 3.98
CA LEU A 368 -4.34 37.69 4.91
C LEU A 368 -4.47 37.23 6.37
N GLY A 369 -5.54 36.51 6.71
CA GLY A 369 -5.80 35.98 8.06
C GLY A 369 -5.28 34.56 8.29
N GLY A 370 -4.27 34.11 7.56
CA GLY A 370 -3.65 32.78 7.73
C GLY A 370 -4.51 31.59 7.30
N GLY A 371 -5.56 31.83 6.50
CA GLY A 371 -6.42 30.82 5.92
C GLY A 371 -5.72 29.97 4.85
N VAL A 372 -6.35 28.84 4.54
CA VAL A 372 -5.74 27.79 3.71
C VAL A 372 -6.36 27.77 2.31
N PRO A 373 -5.57 27.69 1.22
CA PRO A 373 -6.11 27.65 -0.14
C PRO A 373 -6.93 26.38 -0.40
N VAL A 374 -7.94 26.49 -1.27
CA VAL A 374 -8.92 25.43 -1.56
C VAL A 374 -8.25 24.12 -2.01
N PRO A 375 -7.27 24.12 -2.96
CA PRO A 375 -6.65 22.86 -3.39
C PRO A 375 -5.81 22.18 -2.30
N ALA A 376 -5.30 22.94 -1.34
CA ALA A 376 -4.46 22.38 -0.28
C ALA A 376 -5.27 21.51 0.70
N TRP A 377 -6.60 21.57 0.70
CA TRP A 377 -7.47 20.73 1.54
C TRP A 377 -7.38 19.24 1.22
N VAL A 378 -7.05 18.91 -0.02
CA VAL A 378 -6.92 17.51 -0.47
C VAL A 378 -5.51 16.97 -0.23
N MET A 379 -4.52 17.83 0.05
CA MET A 379 -3.10 17.47 0.06
C MET A 379 -2.68 16.90 1.43
N PRO A 380 -2.37 15.60 1.56
CA PRO A 380 -2.01 14.98 2.84
C PRO A 380 -0.74 15.58 3.46
N LEU A 381 0.26 15.88 2.63
CA LEU A 381 1.56 16.43 3.07
C LEU A 381 1.41 17.71 3.91
N ARG A 382 0.41 18.55 3.62
CA ARG A 382 0.08 19.76 4.39
C ARG A 382 -0.22 19.43 5.84
N TYR A 383 -1.14 18.48 6.07
CA TYR A 383 -1.57 18.09 7.42
C TYR A 383 -0.44 17.46 8.22
N ALA A 384 0.41 16.68 7.55
CA ALA A 384 1.59 16.10 8.17
C ALA A 384 2.62 17.16 8.58
N TYR A 385 2.90 18.13 7.71
CA TYR A 385 3.81 19.23 8.02
C TYR A 385 3.27 20.11 9.16
N GLU A 386 1.99 20.47 9.09
CA GLU A 386 1.34 21.26 10.14
C GLU A 386 1.32 20.54 11.48
N GLY A 387 0.99 19.24 11.49
CA GLY A 387 1.03 18.41 12.69
C GLY A 387 2.43 18.28 13.28
N MET A 388 3.45 18.14 12.42
CA MET A 388 4.86 18.11 12.83
C MET A 388 5.32 19.43 13.47
N MET A 389 4.96 20.56 12.86
CA MET A 389 5.30 21.90 13.36
C MET A 389 4.64 22.19 14.71
N VAL A 390 3.33 21.93 14.83
CA VAL A 390 2.58 22.10 16.08
C VAL A 390 3.09 21.15 17.17
N ALA A 391 3.47 19.92 16.80
CA ALA A 391 4.10 19.00 17.73
C ALA A 391 5.44 19.57 18.24
N GLN A 392 6.32 20.05 17.35
CA GLN A 392 7.59 20.69 17.76
C GLN A 392 7.37 21.88 18.70
N ALA A 393 6.35 22.68 18.45
CA ALA A 393 6.02 23.85 19.27
C ALA A 393 5.44 23.49 20.65
N THR A 394 4.74 22.37 20.81
CA THR A 394 3.94 22.09 22.03
C THR A 394 4.39 20.86 22.82
N ARG A 395 5.04 19.89 22.18
CA ARG A 395 5.38 18.58 22.77
C ARG A 395 6.83 18.47 23.23
N ASN A 396 7.62 19.53 23.08
CA ASN A 396 8.98 19.54 23.59
C ASN A 396 9.00 19.53 25.13
N PRO A 397 10.08 19.03 25.77
CA PRO A 397 10.12 18.84 27.22
C PRO A 397 9.83 20.10 28.03
N PHE A 398 10.25 21.27 27.54
CA PHE A 398 10.02 22.55 28.19
C PHE A 398 8.56 23.00 28.08
N GLU A 399 8.02 23.01 26.87
CA GLU A 399 6.66 23.46 26.57
C GLU A 399 5.59 22.56 27.18
N LEU A 400 5.86 21.26 27.27
CA LEU A 400 4.93 20.32 27.87
C LEU A 400 4.69 20.65 29.36
N GLU A 401 5.73 21.04 30.09
CA GLU A 401 5.59 21.46 31.48
C GLU A 401 5.06 22.89 31.60
N ARG A 402 5.48 23.82 30.72
CA ARG A 402 4.93 25.18 30.65
C ARG A 402 3.42 25.18 30.47
N ILE A 403 2.93 24.49 29.42
CA ILE A 403 1.50 24.37 29.09
C ILE A 403 0.74 23.64 30.20
N ARG A 404 1.33 22.61 30.82
CA ARG A 404 0.71 21.91 31.96
C ARG A 404 0.47 22.87 33.12
N MET A 405 1.47 23.65 33.50
CA MET A 405 1.36 24.61 34.60
C MET A 405 0.37 25.72 34.25
N GLN A 406 0.43 26.25 33.03
CA GLN A 406 -0.52 27.25 32.52
C GLN A 406 -1.98 26.76 32.64
N ARG A 407 -2.27 25.54 32.18
CA ARG A 407 -3.63 24.96 32.27
C ARG A 407 -4.10 24.74 33.70
N LYS A 408 -3.19 24.37 34.62
CA LYS A 408 -3.52 24.26 36.05
C LYS A 408 -3.90 25.64 36.63
N ILE A 409 -3.18 26.69 36.24
CA ILE A 409 -3.46 28.09 36.65
C ILE A 409 -4.80 28.55 36.07
N GLU A 410 -5.06 28.31 34.79
CA GLU A 410 -6.34 28.67 34.14
C GLU A 410 -7.53 27.97 34.80
N ARG A 411 -7.45 26.65 35.04
CA ARG A 411 -8.52 25.90 35.73
C ARG A 411 -8.78 26.43 37.14
N ALA A 412 -7.72 26.73 37.88
CA ALA A 412 -7.84 27.30 39.23
C ALA A 412 -8.45 28.71 39.18
N ARG A 413 -8.10 29.54 38.19
CA ARG A 413 -8.71 30.85 38.00
C ARG A 413 -10.21 30.73 37.68
N ASP A 414 -10.58 29.78 36.84
CA ASP A 414 -11.97 29.59 36.43
C ASP A 414 -12.86 29.02 37.56
N MET A 415 -12.26 28.29 38.51
CA MET A 415 -12.94 27.81 39.74
C MET A 415 -13.15 28.91 40.81
N GLY A 416 -12.46 30.05 40.71
CA GLY A 416 -12.71 31.23 41.56
C GLY A 416 -12.66 30.99 43.08
N GLU A 417 -13.71 31.42 43.80
CA GLU A 417 -13.84 31.34 45.27
C GLU A 417 -14.06 29.92 45.82
N GLU A 418 -14.31 28.93 44.95
CA GLU A 418 -14.48 27.52 45.37
C GLU A 418 -13.15 26.84 45.73
N LEU A 419 -12.01 27.52 45.54
CA LEU A 419 -10.73 27.02 46.03
C LEU A 419 -10.63 27.21 47.54
N GLY A 420 -10.72 26.10 48.27
CA GLY A 420 -10.31 26.05 49.68
C GLY A 420 -8.84 26.49 49.87
N LYS A 421 -8.42 26.69 51.13
CA LYS A 421 -7.07 27.17 51.48
C LYS A 421 -5.93 26.38 50.79
N ASP A 422 -6.02 25.05 50.80
CA ASP A 422 -5.06 24.16 50.13
C ASP A 422 -5.04 24.35 48.60
N GLY A 423 -6.18 24.72 48.02
CA GLY A 423 -6.30 25.03 46.59
C GLY A 423 -5.57 26.32 46.22
N ILE A 424 -5.72 27.36 47.04
CA ILE A 424 -5.03 28.64 46.86
C ILE A 424 -3.51 28.46 47.00
N GLU A 425 -3.07 27.69 47.99
CA GLU A 425 -1.64 27.40 48.18
C GLU A 425 -1.05 26.64 46.98
N ARG A 426 -1.77 25.63 46.46
CA ARG A 426 -1.37 24.93 45.23
C ARG A 426 -1.35 25.85 44.01
N PHE A 427 -2.30 26.76 43.90
CA PHE A 427 -2.35 27.73 42.79
C PHE A 427 -1.12 28.65 42.79
N GLU A 428 -0.77 29.23 43.95
CA GLU A 428 0.42 30.06 44.08
C GLU A 428 1.72 29.25 43.89
N MET A 429 1.75 28.00 44.35
CA MET A 429 2.88 27.10 44.09
C MET A 429 3.09 26.83 42.58
N VAL A 430 2.01 26.59 41.83
CA VAL A 430 2.09 26.38 40.37
C VAL A 430 2.52 27.65 39.65
N LYS A 431 2.01 28.82 40.06
CA LYS A 431 2.44 30.12 39.52
C LYS A 431 3.94 30.37 39.75
N GLU A 432 4.42 30.15 40.97
CA GLU A 432 5.84 30.33 41.28
C GLU A 432 6.68 29.30 40.53
N GLY A 433 6.24 28.05 40.42
CA GLY A 433 6.86 27.02 39.59
C GLY A 433 7.00 27.43 38.12
N LEU A 434 5.97 28.05 37.54
CA LEU A 434 6.01 28.56 36.17
C LEU A 434 7.01 29.73 36.03
N ARG A 435 7.03 30.68 36.99
CA ARG A 435 8.04 31.75 37.00
C ARG A 435 9.45 31.19 37.06
N ARG A 436 9.68 30.19 37.92
CA ARG A 436 10.96 29.49 38.08
C ARG A 436 11.38 28.75 36.81
N LEU A 437 10.43 28.13 36.12
CA LEU A 437 10.67 27.49 34.83
C LEU A 437 11.10 28.50 33.77
N LEU A 438 10.42 29.65 33.67
CA LEU A 438 10.77 30.69 32.71
C LEU A 438 12.10 31.39 33.02
N ALA A 439 12.45 31.51 34.31
CA ALA A 439 13.72 32.08 34.77
C ALA A 439 14.86 31.06 34.85
N SER A 440 14.65 29.83 34.39
CA SER A 440 15.66 28.77 34.51
C SER A 440 16.75 28.85 33.44
N GLY A 441 17.97 28.51 33.83
CA GLY A 441 19.15 28.48 32.97
C GLY A 441 19.96 27.20 33.14
N ALA A 442 20.64 26.77 32.09
CA ALA A 442 21.46 25.57 32.06
C ALA A 442 22.66 25.74 31.10
N ARG A 443 23.71 24.96 31.32
CA ARG A 443 24.90 24.92 30.44
C ARG A 443 24.82 23.82 29.39
N THR A 444 24.16 22.72 29.73
CA THR A 444 23.99 21.56 28.84
C THR A 444 22.53 21.13 28.74
N GLU A 445 22.19 20.42 27.67
CA GLU A 445 20.88 19.78 27.49
C GLU A 445 20.50 18.90 28.69
N THR A 446 21.45 18.09 29.18
CA THR A 446 21.18 17.15 30.28
C THR A 446 20.83 17.88 31.59
N GLU A 447 21.53 18.98 31.86
CA GLU A 447 21.23 19.86 32.99
C GLU A 447 19.89 20.57 32.81
N ALA A 448 19.61 21.08 31.60
CA ALA A 448 18.35 21.71 31.25
C ALA A 448 17.16 20.76 31.51
N ARG A 449 17.26 19.52 31.02
CA ARG A 449 16.23 18.49 31.23
C ARG A 449 16.06 18.12 32.70
N ALA A 450 17.17 17.92 33.42
CA ALA A 450 17.12 17.61 34.85
C ALA A 450 16.49 18.75 35.65
N LEU A 451 16.72 20.01 35.26
CA LEU A 451 16.14 21.18 35.90
C LEU A 451 14.63 21.27 35.66
N VAL A 452 14.16 21.06 34.42
CA VAL A 452 12.72 20.99 34.11
C VAL A 452 12.03 19.88 34.92
N GLU A 453 12.62 18.67 34.96
CA GLU A 453 12.07 17.55 35.73
C GLU A 453 12.11 17.79 37.25
N ARG A 454 13.10 18.53 37.75
CA ARG A 454 13.18 18.94 39.15
C ARG A 454 12.07 19.93 39.48
N ILE A 455 11.91 21.00 38.69
CA ILE A 455 10.85 21.99 38.89
C ILE A 455 9.48 21.32 38.88
N ARG A 456 9.22 20.43 37.91
CA ARG A 456 7.98 19.65 37.88
C ARG A 456 7.73 18.88 39.17
N ARG A 457 8.74 18.12 39.63
CA ARG A 457 8.62 17.31 40.86
C ARG A 457 8.33 18.17 42.08
N MET A 458 8.97 19.33 42.19
CA MET A 458 8.75 20.28 43.28
C MET A 458 7.35 20.90 43.24
N VAL A 459 6.83 21.23 42.05
CA VAL A 459 5.47 21.76 41.91
C VAL A 459 4.40 20.71 42.22
N ASP A 460 4.67 19.43 41.96
CA ASP A 460 3.70 18.35 42.22
C ASP A 460 3.75 17.81 43.66
N LYS A 461 4.91 17.84 44.33
CA LYS A 461 5.11 17.17 45.64
C LYS A 461 5.83 18.00 46.71
N GLY A 462 6.41 19.14 46.35
CA GLY A 462 7.21 19.96 47.24
C GLY A 462 6.38 20.94 48.07
N THR A 463 7.06 21.74 48.88
CA THR A 463 6.45 22.84 49.64
C THR A 463 6.62 24.20 48.94
N PRO A 464 5.77 25.21 49.21
CA PRO A 464 5.89 26.52 48.56
C PRO A 464 7.25 27.19 48.80
N LEU A 465 7.81 27.02 50.00
CA LEU A 465 9.11 27.56 50.37
C LEU A 465 10.24 26.93 49.55
N GLU A 466 10.18 25.63 49.29
CA GLU A 466 11.18 24.93 48.49
C GLU A 466 11.16 25.38 47.03
N VAL A 467 9.97 25.58 46.45
CA VAL A 467 9.83 26.10 45.07
C VAL A 467 10.39 27.53 44.99
N ALA A 468 10.08 28.38 45.98
CA ALA A 468 10.52 29.77 46.02
C ALA A 468 12.02 29.95 46.35
N THR A 469 12.66 29.00 47.03
CA THR A 469 14.10 29.07 47.36
C THR A 469 14.96 28.33 46.33
N MET A 470 14.34 27.66 45.36
CA MET A 470 15.03 26.91 44.33
C MET A 470 15.96 27.82 43.50
N LYS A 471 17.25 27.46 43.47
CA LYS A 471 18.22 28.06 42.55
C LYS A 471 17.97 27.53 41.15
N VAL A 472 17.53 28.42 40.26
CA VAL A 472 17.17 28.10 38.87
C VAL A 472 18.19 28.60 37.85
N TRP A 473 19.13 29.46 38.27
CA TRP A 473 20.20 29.95 37.41
C TRP A 473 21.57 29.57 38.00
N PRO A 474 22.36 28.71 37.32
CA PRO A 474 23.70 28.39 37.77
C PRO A 474 24.63 29.60 37.67
N LYS A 475 25.60 29.72 38.58
CA LYS A 475 26.62 30.78 38.54
C LYS A 475 27.71 30.41 37.52
N GLY A 476 28.22 31.35 36.74
CA GLY A 476 29.35 31.16 35.82
C GLY A 476 29.08 31.72 34.41
N GLU A 477 30.13 31.72 33.58
CA GLU A 477 30.03 32.05 32.15
C GLU A 477 29.40 30.87 31.36
N ASP A 478 28.86 31.14 30.17
CA ASP A 478 28.19 30.17 29.27
C ASP A 478 26.86 29.55 29.76
N VAL A 479 26.07 30.27 30.57
CA VAL A 479 24.72 29.84 30.94
C VAL A 479 23.69 30.38 29.96
N LYS A 480 22.82 29.50 29.45
CA LYS A 480 21.73 29.85 28.53
C LYS A 480 20.37 29.58 29.15
N PRO A 481 19.32 30.31 28.76
CA PRO A 481 17.97 30.01 29.20
C PRO A 481 17.58 28.56 28.88
N THR A 482 16.93 27.86 29.80
CA THR A 482 16.60 26.43 29.63
C THR A 482 15.71 26.16 28.42
N TYR A 483 14.87 27.12 28.01
CA TYR A 483 14.02 26.97 26.83
C TYR A 483 14.82 26.90 25.52
N SER A 484 16.03 27.48 25.44
CA SER A 484 16.80 27.55 24.20
C SER A 484 17.28 26.18 23.70
N PHE A 485 17.35 25.18 24.60
CA PHE A 485 17.69 23.80 24.26
C PHE A 485 16.55 23.02 23.61
N PHE A 486 15.30 23.46 23.78
CA PHE A 486 14.10 22.69 23.38
C PHE A 486 13.13 23.45 22.48
N VAL A 487 13.15 24.79 22.52
CA VAL A 487 12.25 25.66 21.78
C VAL A 487 13.04 26.38 20.69
N ASN A 488 12.56 26.24 19.45
CA ASN A 488 13.06 27.01 18.33
C ASN A 488 12.21 28.27 18.17
N GLU A 489 12.85 29.44 18.19
CA GLU A 489 12.18 30.74 18.18
C GLU A 489 11.36 30.96 16.92
N ARG A 490 11.87 30.50 15.77
CA ARG A 490 11.17 30.65 14.49
C ARG A 490 9.87 29.85 14.46
N ILE A 491 9.87 28.63 15.00
CA ILE A 491 8.67 27.78 15.09
C ILE A 491 7.66 28.40 16.06
N ASP A 492 8.12 28.84 17.24
CA ASP A 492 7.25 29.48 18.24
C ASP A 492 6.60 30.75 17.69
N LEU A 493 7.35 31.59 16.98
CA LEU A 493 6.81 32.79 16.32
C LEU A 493 5.72 32.47 15.29
N LEU A 494 5.93 31.47 14.43
CA LEU A 494 4.95 31.09 13.41
C LEU A 494 3.64 30.57 14.03
N VAL A 495 3.73 29.78 15.09
CA VAL A 495 2.55 29.24 15.79
C VAL A 495 1.83 30.35 16.57
N ARG A 496 2.55 31.26 17.22
CA ARG A 496 1.94 32.41 17.91
C ARG A 496 1.28 33.40 16.96
N GLU A 497 1.89 33.64 15.79
CA GLU A 497 1.29 34.44 14.73
C GLU A 497 -0.05 33.81 14.28
N ALA A 498 -0.06 32.49 14.05
CA ALA A 498 -1.27 31.74 13.72
C ALA A 498 -2.35 31.81 14.81
N GLU A 499 -1.97 31.68 16.09
CA GLU A 499 -2.90 31.84 17.22
C GLU A 499 -3.47 33.26 17.32
N THR A 500 -2.69 34.27 16.97
CA THR A 500 -3.16 35.66 16.93
C THR A 500 -4.24 35.83 15.87
N PHE A 501 -4.05 35.25 14.67
CA PHE A 501 -5.07 35.26 13.63
C PHE A 501 -6.32 34.46 13.98
N ARG A 502 -6.16 33.35 14.72
CA ARG A 502 -7.29 32.53 15.20
C ARG A 502 -8.13 33.29 16.22
N ASN A 503 -7.49 33.93 17.20
CA ASN A 503 -8.14 34.63 18.31
C ASN A 503 -8.53 36.08 17.97
N ASP A 504 -8.42 36.49 16.69
CA ASP A 504 -8.83 37.83 16.26
C ASP A 504 -10.35 38.01 16.42
N TYR A 505 -10.73 38.80 17.42
CA TYR A 505 -12.11 39.12 17.78
C TYR A 505 -12.91 39.79 16.65
N ARG A 506 -12.24 40.34 15.63
CA ARG A 506 -12.89 40.94 14.46
C ARG A 506 -13.56 39.89 13.57
N ASN A 507 -13.17 38.63 13.69
CA ASN A 507 -13.70 37.55 12.87
C ASN A 507 -14.97 36.94 13.50
N LYS A 508 -16.11 37.17 12.85
CA LYS A 508 -17.43 36.64 13.30
C LYS A 508 -17.63 35.14 13.07
N LYS A 509 -16.75 34.48 12.32
CA LYS A 509 -16.81 33.03 12.02
C LYS A 509 -15.48 32.39 12.36
N ALA A 510 -15.51 31.23 13.02
CA ALA A 510 -14.33 30.41 13.21
C ALA A 510 -13.77 29.96 11.85
N ARG A 511 -12.46 30.07 11.67
CA ARG A 511 -11.78 29.74 10.41
C ARG A 511 -10.67 28.72 10.66
N HIS A 512 -10.34 27.98 9.61
CA HIS A 512 -9.15 27.15 9.59
C HIS A 512 -7.93 28.03 9.33
N VAL A 513 -7.19 28.32 10.39
CA VAL A 513 -5.90 29.02 10.32
C VAL A 513 -4.77 28.00 10.30
N PHE A 514 -3.83 28.17 9.38
CA PHE A 514 -2.66 27.29 9.25
C PHE A 514 -1.71 27.48 10.45
N LEU A 515 -1.22 26.37 11.02
CA LEU A 515 -0.34 26.32 12.20
C LEU A 515 -0.98 26.73 13.53
N ALA A 516 -2.29 27.01 13.54
CA ALA A 516 -3.01 27.24 14.78
C ALA A 516 -3.08 25.95 15.63
N LEU A 517 -3.20 26.08 16.94
CA LEU A 517 -3.22 24.98 17.90
C LEU A 517 -4.55 24.23 17.91
N GLU A 518 -5.65 24.92 17.61
CA GLU A 518 -6.98 24.31 17.51
C GLU A 518 -7.68 24.73 16.22
N LYS A 519 -8.56 23.85 15.76
CA LYS A 519 -9.31 24.01 14.52
C LYS A 519 -10.80 23.80 14.75
N PRO A 520 -11.66 24.59 14.10
CA PRO A 520 -13.09 24.32 14.09
C PRO A 520 -13.34 23.02 13.31
N VAL A 521 -14.25 22.17 13.79
CA VAL A 521 -14.68 21.00 13.04
C VAL A 521 -15.85 21.40 12.13
N PRO A 522 -15.87 21.01 10.85
CA PRO A 522 -17.08 21.15 10.05
C PRO A 522 -18.21 20.40 10.76
N PHE A 523 -19.38 21.02 10.91
CA PHE A 523 -20.59 20.48 11.56
C PHE A 523 -20.71 20.57 13.10
N TYR A 524 -19.62 20.73 13.84
CA TYR A 524 -19.66 20.94 15.30
C TYR A 524 -19.03 22.29 15.67
N GLN A 525 -19.67 23.07 16.54
CA GLN A 525 -19.10 24.33 17.04
C GLN A 525 -17.90 24.12 18.00
N GLU A 526 -17.48 22.88 18.22
CA GLU A 526 -16.33 22.54 19.06
C GLU A 526 -15.00 22.73 18.33
N GLN A 527 -14.01 23.23 19.07
CA GLN A 527 -12.62 23.34 18.64
C GLN A 527 -11.89 22.03 18.96
N VAL A 528 -11.13 21.52 17.99
CA VAL A 528 -10.31 20.30 18.16
C VAL A 528 -8.84 20.64 17.97
N ASP A 529 -7.99 20.06 18.83
CA ASP A 529 -6.53 20.13 18.73
C ASP A 529 -6.07 19.76 17.30
N THR A 530 -5.28 20.64 16.69
CA THR A 530 -4.75 20.49 15.33
C THR A 530 -4.03 19.16 15.14
N MET A 531 -3.30 18.67 16.15
CA MET A 531 -2.63 17.37 16.05
C MET A 531 -3.62 16.21 15.86
N LYS A 532 -4.75 16.24 16.58
CA LYS A 532 -5.80 15.21 16.44
C LYS A 532 -6.48 15.32 15.09
N PHE A 533 -6.86 16.55 14.71
CA PHE A 533 -7.51 16.83 13.43
C PHE A 533 -6.67 16.36 12.24
N CYS A 534 -5.39 16.76 12.19
CA CYS A 534 -4.46 16.35 11.14
C CYS A 534 -4.21 14.84 11.15
N GLY A 535 -4.04 14.23 12.33
CA GLY A 535 -3.83 12.79 12.46
C GLY A 535 -5.02 11.97 11.95
N TRP A 536 -6.25 12.38 12.26
CA TRP A 536 -7.47 11.71 11.81
C TRP A 536 -7.64 11.80 10.30
N LEU A 537 -7.33 12.95 9.69
CA LEU A 537 -7.38 13.11 8.24
C LEU A 537 -6.36 12.23 7.53
N LEU A 538 -5.11 12.16 8.01
CA LEU A 538 -4.10 11.29 7.43
C LEU A 538 -4.49 9.81 7.54
N LEU A 539 -5.01 9.38 8.70
CA LEU A 539 -5.54 8.02 8.89
C LEU A 539 -6.73 7.74 7.97
N GLY A 540 -7.64 8.71 7.80
CA GLY A 540 -8.76 8.64 6.87
C GLY A 540 -8.30 8.43 5.43
N VAL A 541 -7.27 9.18 4.99
CA VAL A 541 -6.65 8.99 3.68
C VAL A 541 -6.07 7.59 3.54
N CYS A 542 -5.30 7.09 4.52
CA CYS A 542 -4.77 5.71 4.50
C CYS A 542 -5.87 4.66 4.33
N VAL A 543 -6.94 4.75 5.13
CA VAL A 543 -8.07 3.81 5.08
C VAL A 543 -8.79 3.90 3.73
N SER A 544 -9.05 5.11 3.23
CA SER A 544 -9.70 5.29 1.93
C SER A 544 -8.88 4.70 0.78
N CYS A 545 -7.56 4.90 0.78
CA CYS A 545 -6.67 4.32 -0.22
C CYS A 545 -6.70 2.79 -0.15
N GLY A 546 -6.64 2.21 1.06
CA GLY A 546 -6.72 0.76 1.24
C GLY A 546 -8.04 0.17 0.74
N VAL A 547 -9.16 0.83 1.01
CA VAL A 547 -10.49 0.41 0.52
C VAL A 547 -10.56 0.49 -1.01
N VAL A 548 -10.10 1.60 -1.60
CA VAL A 548 -10.07 1.77 -3.06
C VAL A 548 -9.20 0.70 -3.71
N THR A 549 -7.99 0.45 -3.21
CA THR A 549 -7.11 -0.61 -3.73
C THR A 549 -7.77 -1.99 -3.64
N ALA A 550 -8.39 -2.31 -2.49
CA ALA A 550 -9.07 -3.60 -2.32
C ALA A 550 -10.28 -3.74 -3.27
N PHE A 551 -11.01 -2.65 -3.52
CA PHE A 551 -12.10 -2.61 -4.47
C PHE A 551 -11.62 -2.82 -5.91
N VAL A 552 -10.57 -2.11 -6.33
CA VAL A 552 -9.98 -2.24 -7.68
C VAL A 552 -9.51 -3.67 -7.93
N ILE A 553 -8.80 -4.29 -6.97
CA ILE A 553 -8.36 -5.68 -7.08
C ILE A 553 -9.56 -6.64 -7.13
N GLY A 554 -10.59 -6.38 -6.31
CA GLY A 554 -11.82 -7.16 -6.30
C GLY A 554 -12.57 -7.11 -7.63
N TRP A 555 -12.63 -5.92 -8.24
CA TRP A 555 -13.24 -5.70 -9.55
C TRP A 555 -12.46 -6.40 -10.68
N GLN A 556 -11.15 -6.20 -10.73
CA GLN A 556 -10.26 -6.87 -11.71
C GLN A 556 -10.34 -8.41 -11.62
N ASN A 557 -10.57 -8.96 -10.42
CA ASN A 557 -10.72 -10.40 -10.25
C ASN A 557 -12.05 -10.94 -10.79
N ARG A 558 -13.12 -10.12 -10.86
CA ARG A 558 -14.45 -10.50 -11.36
C ARG A 558 -14.55 -10.45 -12.89
N ASP A 559 -13.91 -9.47 -13.53
CA ASP A 559 -14.09 -9.19 -14.96
C ASP A 559 -13.35 -10.17 -15.91
N VAL A 560 -12.48 -11.04 -15.39
CA VAL A 560 -11.77 -12.06 -16.19
C VAL A 560 -12.45 -13.43 -16.05
N GLY A 561 -13.77 -13.44 -15.84
CA GLY A 561 -14.60 -14.61 -15.58
C GLY A 561 -15.38 -15.05 -16.80
#